data_AF-B9XC80-F1
#
_entry.id   AF-B9XC80-F1
#
_cell.length_a   1.000
_cell.length_b   1.000
_cell.length_c   1.000
_cell.angle_alpha   90.00
_cell.angle_beta   90.00
_cell.angle_gamma   90.00
#
_symmetry.space_group_name_H-M   'P 1'
#
loop_
_entity.id
_entity.type
_entity.pdbx_description
1 polymer ?
#
loop_
_entity_poly.entity_id
_entity_poly.type
_entity_poly.pdbx_seq_one_letter_code
_entity_poly.pdbx_strand_id
1 'polypeptide(L)'
;MKVRNFQSYRGTWAWLTQRISAIVLFLLIPLKIYSGWAAKGKVYFPDWLGSSRKVHFNSAIDILLLLAFLLHGFYGLRVILIDFGIIREDKFFWRTLAAVVALFAVAVYYVYIRAE
;
A
#
# COMPACT_ATOMS: atom_id res chain seq x y z
N MET A 1 -9.65 25.36 29.74
CA MET A 1 -9.37 24.82 28.39
C MET A 1 -8.99 23.35 28.53
N LYS A 2 -9.87 22.41 28.15
CA LYS A 2 -9.63 20.97 28.32
C LYS A 2 -8.72 20.51 27.18
N VAL A 3 -7.44 20.25 27.48
CA VAL A 3 -6.50 19.67 26.52
C VAL A 3 -7.11 18.33 26.08
N ARG A 4 -7.44 18.23 24.79
CA ARG A 4 -7.90 16.97 24.20
C ARG A 4 -6.70 16.04 24.13
N ASN A 5 -6.52 15.24 25.17
CA ASN A 5 -5.57 14.14 25.15
C ASN A 5 -5.96 13.24 23.97
N PHE A 6 -5.08 13.13 22.97
CA PHE A 6 -5.24 12.20 21.85
C PHE A 6 -5.59 10.82 22.42
N GLN A 7 -6.80 10.33 22.14
CA GLN A 7 -7.22 9.03 22.63
C GLN A 7 -6.46 7.91 21.89
N SER A 8 -5.96 6.96 22.69
CA SER A 8 -5.37 5.66 22.34
C SER A 8 -4.50 5.60 21.07
N TYR A 9 -3.18 5.65 21.32
CA TYR A 9 -2.07 5.58 20.36
C TYR A 9 -2.30 4.65 19.15
N ARG A 10 -2.85 3.44 19.35
CA ARG A 10 -2.97 2.42 18.28
C ARG A 10 -4.03 2.73 17.23
N GLY A 11 -5.17 3.29 17.65
CA GLY A 11 -6.26 3.65 16.74
C GLY A 11 -5.86 4.80 15.81
N THR A 12 -5.13 5.79 16.34
CA THR A 12 -4.62 6.93 15.56
C THR A 12 -3.61 6.50 14.49
N TRP A 13 -2.68 5.59 14.81
CA TRP A 13 -1.72 5.09 13.82
C TRP A 13 -2.39 4.25 12.74
N ALA A 14 -3.29 3.33 13.10
CA ALA A 14 -4.03 2.53 12.13
C ALA A 14 -4.82 3.43 11.15
N TRP A 15 -5.49 4.45 11.69
CA TRP A 15 -6.20 5.44 10.89
C TRP A 15 -5.26 6.23 9.96
N LEU A 16 -4.13 6.71 10.47
CA LEU A 16 -3.18 7.50 9.69
C LEU A 16 -2.56 6.67 8.56
N THR A 17 -2.14 5.44 8.86
CA THR A 17 -1.63 4.49 7.87
C THR A 17 -2.65 4.23 6.77
N GLN A 18 -3.95 4.10 7.11
CA GLN A 18 -5.01 3.90 6.12
C GLN A 18 -5.15 5.10 5.17
N ARG A 19 -5.00 6.34 5.67
CA ARG A 19 -5.08 7.56 4.85
C ARG A 19 -3.87 7.75 3.96
N ILE A 20 -2.66 7.61 4.53
CA ILE A 20 -1.42 7.78 3.78
C ILE A 20 -1.31 6.71 2.69
N SER A 21 -1.58 5.45 3.01
CA SER A 21 -1.55 4.36 2.01
C SER A 21 -2.55 4.59 0.87
N ALA A 22 -3.73 5.15 1.15
CA ALA A 22 -4.70 5.49 0.11
C ALA A 22 -4.16 6.55 -0.85
N ILE A 23 -3.53 7.62 -0.34
CA ILE A 23 -2.94 8.68 -1.15
C ILE A 23 -1.79 8.12 -2.00
N VAL A 24 -0.94 7.28 -1.42
CA VAL A 24 0.14 6.60 -2.15
C VAL A 24 -0.42 5.75 -3.29
N LEU A 25 -1.45 4.94 -3.03
CA LEU A 25 -2.09 4.13 -4.07
C LEU A 25 -2.76 4.98 -5.15
N PHE A 26 -3.43 6.06 -4.75
CA PHE A 26 -4.08 6.99 -5.67
C PHE A 26 -3.10 7.60 -6.68
N LEU A 27 -1.84 7.82 -6.28
CA LEU A 27 -0.79 8.32 -7.16
C LEU A 27 -0.10 7.20 -7.95
N LEU A 28 0.27 6.11 -7.28
CA LEU A 28 1.09 5.06 -7.89
C LEU A 28 0.32 4.15 -8.85
N ILE A 29 -0.97 3.89 -8.62
CA ILE A 29 -1.77 3.05 -9.53
C ILE A 29 -1.90 3.70 -10.92
N PRO A 30 -2.35 4.96 -11.07
CA PRO A 30 -2.37 5.62 -12.37
C PRO A 30 -0.99 5.69 -13.02
N LEU A 31 0.06 5.99 -12.24
CA LEU A 31 1.44 6.00 -12.73
C LEU A 31 1.83 4.65 -13.33
N LYS A 32 1.54 3.53 -12.65
CA LYS A 32 1.87 2.18 -13.12
C LYS A 32 1.04 1.77 -14.34
N ILE A 33 -0.25 2.11 -14.37
CA ILE A 33 -1.10 1.86 -15.54
C ILE A 33 -0.58 2.65 -16.76
N TYR A 34 -0.40 3.96 -16.61
CA TYR A 34 0.02 4.84 -17.71
C TYR A 34 1.41 4.49 -18.24
N SER A 35 2.39 4.31 -17.35
CA SER A 35 3.75 3.90 -17.73
C SER A 35 3.78 2.54 -18.42
N GLY A 36 2.88 1.61 -18.06
CA GLY A 36 2.76 0.30 -18.70
C GLY A 36 2.23 0.37 -20.13
N TRP A 37 1.19 1.18 -20.39
CA TRP A 37 0.71 1.44 -21.74
C TRP A 37 1.76 2.16 -22.59
N ALA A 38 2.47 3.11 -21.99
CA ALA A 38 3.55 3.83 -22.66
C ALA A 38 4.75 2.93 -23.01
N ALA A 39 5.12 2.00 -22.11
CA ALA A 39 6.18 1.02 -22.36
C ALA A 39 5.83 0.05 -23.52
N LYS A 40 4.53 -0.12 -23.82
CA LYS A 40 4.03 -0.86 -24.99
C LYS A 40 3.88 0.00 -26.25
N GLY A 41 4.30 1.27 -26.22
CA GLY A 41 4.19 2.20 -27.33
C GLY A 41 2.76 2.61 -27.68
N LYS A 42 1.82 2.48 -26.74
CA LYS A 42 0.39 2.76 -26.98
C LYS A 42 -0.02 4.20 -26.65
N VAL A 43 0.74 4.88 -25.80
CA VAL A 43 0.55 6.28 -25.44
C VAL A 43 1.89 6.99 -25.39
N TYR A 44 1.89 8.31 -25.62
CA TYR A 44 3.07 9.15 -25.42
C TYR A 44 3.49 9.14 -23.95
N PHE A 45 4.79 9.16 -23.68
CA PHE A 45 5.33 9.37 -22.34
C PHE A 45 6.19 10.62 -22.36
N PRO A 46 5.97 11.59 -21.46
CA PRO A 46 6.76 12.81 -21.46
C PRO A 46 8.26 12.56 -21.24
N ASP A 47 9.10 13.13 -22.09
CA ASP A 47 10.56 12.90 -22.05
C ASP A 47 11.20 13.40 -20.75
N TRP A 48 10.61 14.42 -20.11
CA TRP A 48 11.05 14.94 -18.81
C TRP A 48 10.78 13.97 -17.64
N LEU A 49 9.88 13.00 -17.80
CA LEU A 49 9.67 11.89 -16.86
C LEU A 49 10.64 10.73 -17.12
N GLY A 50 11.52 10.86 -18.12
CA GLY A 50 12.49 9.85 -18.51
C GLY A 50 11.85 8.69 -19.29
N SER A 51 12.38 7.48 -19.09
CA SER A 51 11.91 6.30 -19.82
C SER A 51 10.70 5.67 -19.15
N SER A 52 9.60 5.53 -19.91
CA SER A 52 8.40 4.80 -19.47
C SER A 52 8.71 3.41 -18.96
N ARG A 53 9.63 2.69 -19.62
CA ARG A 53 10.09 1.36 -19.22
C ARG A 53 10.85 1.40 -17.89
N LYS A 54 11.76 2.36 -17.70
CA LYS A 54 12.49 2.52 -16.43
C LYS A 54 11.55 2.83 -15.26
N VAL A 55 10.54 3.69 -15.49
CA VAL A 55 9.53 4.01 -14.47
C VAL A 55 8.65 2.80 -14.19
N HIS A 56 8.16 2.12 -15.24
CA HIS A 56 7.25 1.00 -15.08
C HIS A 56 7.90 -0.21 -14.42
N PHE A 57 9.17 -0.51 -14.69
CA PHE A 57 9.89 -1.65 -14.13
C PHE A 57 10.80 -1.24 -12.96
N ASN A 58 10.52 -0.13 -12.31
CA ASN A 58 11.27 0.29 -11.13
C ASN A 58 10.85 -0.52 -9.90
N SER A 59 11.77 -1.35 -9.40
CA SER A 59 11.51 -2.21 -8.22
C SER A 59 11.09 -1.42 -6.98
N ALA A 60 11.60 -0.21 -6.75
CA ALA A 60 11.23 0.58 -5.58
C ALA A 60 9.77 1.06 -5.64
N ILE A 61 9.30 1.46 -6.84
CA ILE A 61 7.89 1.84 -7.05
C ILE A 61 6.98 0.63 -6.79
N ASP A 62 7.37 -0.55 -7.26
CA ASP A 62 6.58 -1.76 -7.13
C ASP A 62 6.50 -2.25 -5.69
N ILE A 63 7.63 -2.24 -4.98
CA ILE A 63 7.72 -2.60 -3.57
C ILE A 63 6.87 -1.62 -2.74
N LEU A 64 6.95 -0.31 -3.01
CA LEU A 64 6.14 0.70 -2.31
C LEU A 64 4.64 0.54 -2.62
N LEU A 65 4.27 0.33 -3.88
CA LEU A 65 2.91 0.07 -4.31
C LEU A 65 2.35 -1.17 -3.60
N LEU A 66 3.11 -2.26 -3.56
CA LEU A 66 2.72 -3.51 -2.92
C LEU A 66 2.54 -3.33 -1.41
N LEU A 67 3.46 -2.66 -0.74
CA LEU A 67 3.35 -2.36 0.69
C LEU A 67 2.10 -1.54 0.98
N ALA A 68 1.88 -0.46 0.21
CA ALA A 68 0.72 0.41 0.36
C ALA A 68 -0.59 -0.35 0.10
N PHE A 69 -0.62 -1.22 -0.91
CA PHE A 69 -1.78 -2.05 -1.25
C PHE A 69 -2.13 -3.03 -0.13
N LEU A 70 -1.13 -3.75 0.39
CA LEU A 70 -1.35 -4.72 1.47
C LEU A 70 -1.78 -4.03 2.76
N LEU A 71 -1.12 -2.94 3.15
CA LEU A 71 -1.53 -2.15 4.32
C LEU A 71 -2.96 -1.65 4.14
N HIS A 72 -3.26 -0.94 3.05
CA HIS A 72 -4.58 -0.37 2.83
C HIS A 72 -5.69 -1.42 2.77
N GLY A 73 -5.45 -2.51 2.04
CA GLY A 73 -6.41 -3.59 1.84
C GLY A 73 -6.73 -4.34 3.13
N PHE A 74 -5.72 -4.78 3.88
CA PHE A 74 -5.93 -5.55 5.12
C PHE A 74 -6.49 -4.69 6.25
N TYR A 75 -6.05 -3.43 6.39
CA TYR A 75 -6.63 -2.53 7.39
C TYR A 75 -8.06 -2.11 7.02
N GLY A 76 -8.32 -1.87 5.73
CA GLY A 76 -9.68 -1.61 5.24
C GLY A 76 -10.60 -2.81 5.51
N LEU A 77 -10.14 -4.02 5.21
CA LEU A 77 -10.87 -5.26 5.51
C LEU A 77 -11.13 -5.40 7.01
N ARG A 78 -10.15 -5.11 7.87
CA ARG A 78 -10.35 -5.10 9.33
C ARG A 78 -11.48 -4.16 9.73
N VAL A 79 -11.50 -2.94 9.21
CA VAL A 79 -12.55 -1.96 9.53
C VAL A 79 -13.91 -2.50 9.11
N ILE A 80 -14.03 -3.03 7.88
CA ILE A 80 -15.26 -3.65 7.39
C ILE A 80 -15.72 -4.76 8.34
N LEU A 81 -14.84 -5.68 8.73
CA LEU A 81 -15.19 -6.79 9.62
C LEU A 81 -15.60 -6.33 11.04
N ILE A 82 -15.01 -5.23 11.54
CA ILE A 82 -15.42 -4.61 12.81
C ILE A 82 -16.83 -3.99 12.66
N ASP A 83 -17.07 -3.26 11.57
CA ASP A 83 -18.36 -2.60 11.32
C ASP A 83 -19.51 -3.62 11.18
N PHE A 84 -19.23 -4.80 10.62
CA PHE A 84 -20.17 -5.92 10.58
C PHE A 84 -20.28 -6.70 11.91
N GLY A 85 -19.53 -6.35 12.95
CA GLY A 85 -19.54 -7.03 14.25
C GLY A 85 -18.92 -8.43 14.26
N ILE A 86 -18.19 -8.82 13.21
CA ILE A 86 -17.59 -10.16 13.06
C ILE A 86 -16.38 -10.31 13.99
N ILE A 87 -15.62 -9.24 14.20
CA ILE A 87 -14.38 -9.25 15.00
C ILE A 87 -14.36 -8.13 16.04
N ARG A 88 -13.65 -8.37 17.16
CA ARG A 88 -13.37 -7.36 18.19
C ARG A 88 -12.06 -6.62 17.89
N GLU A 89 -12.04 -5.33 18.20
CA GLU A 89 -11.05 -4.36 17.72
C GLU A 89 -9.60 -4.63 18.17
N ASP A 90 -9.41 -5.22 19.36
CA ASP A 90 -8.14 -5.33 20.07
C ASP A 90 -7.27 -6.51 19.61
N LYS A 91 -7.86 -7.67 19.31
CA LYS A 91 -7.11 -8.89 18.97
C LYS A 91 -6.72 -8.99 17.49
N PHE A 92 -7.45 -8.31 16.61
CA PHE A 92 -7.29 -8.51 15.16
C PHE A 92 -6.14 -7.69 14.56
N PHE A 93 -5.77 -6.56 15.17
CA PHE A 93 -4.73 -5.64 14.67
C PHE A 93 -3.39 -6.33 14.42
N TRP A 94 -2.87 -7.07 15.41
CA TRP A 94 -1.57 -7.73 15.30
C TRP A 94 -1.58 -8.88 14.29
N ARG A 95 -2.71 -9.57 14.16
CA ARG A 95 -2.88 -10.63 13.16
C ARG A 95 -2.88 -10.06 11.75
N THR A 96 -3.60 -8.96 11.51
CA THR A 96 -3.59 -8.27 10.21
C THR A 96 -2.22 -7.72 9.88
N LEU A 97 -1.53 -7.11 10.85
CA LEU A 97 -0.18 -6.59 10.63
C LEU A 97 0.81 -7.71 10.32
N ALA A 98 0.78 -8.81 11.06
CA ALA A 98 1.63 -9.97 10.81
C ALA A 98 1.37 -10.58 9.42
N ALA A 99 0.10 -10.69 9.01
CA ALA A 99 -0.27 -11.17 7.68
C ALA A 99 0.28 -10.24 6.57
N VAL A 100 0.15 -8.92 6.72
CA VAL A 100 0.70 -7.94 5.78
C VAL A 100 2.22 -8.09 5.67
N VAL A 101 2.94 -8.12 6.80
CA VAL A 101 4.40 -8.23 6.81
C VAL A 101 4.86 -9.55 6.18
N ALA A 102 4.20 -10.67 6.51
CA ALA A 102 4.54 -11.98 5.95
C ALA A 102 4.33 -12.03 4.44
N LEU A 103 3.16 -11.61 3.96
CA LEU A 103 2.84 -11.58 2.53
C LEU A 103 3.78 -10.64 1.76
N PHE A 104 4.06 -9.47 2.33
CA PHE A 104 5.00 -8.51 1.76
C PHE A 104 6.41 -9.11 1.65
N ALA A 105 6.94 -9.68 2.73
CA ALA A 105 8.28 -10.26 2.75
C ALA A 105 8.40 -11.43 1.75
N VAL A 106 7.41 -12.32 1.70
CA VAL A 106 7.38 -13.43 0.73
C VAL A 106 7.36 -12.88 -0.70
N ALA A 107 6.45 -11.95 -1.01
CA ALA A 107 6.34 -11.40 -2.36
C ALA A 107 7.63 -10.69 -2.80
N VAL A 108 8.24 -9.88 -1.93
CA VAL A 108 9.50 -9.20 -2.23
C VAL A 108 10.63 -10.21 -2.43
N TYR A 109 10.74 -11.22 -1.55
CA TYR A 109 11.77 -12.25 -1.67
C TYR A 109 11.68 -13.00 -2.99
N TYR A 110 10.49 -13.48 -3.37
CA TYR A 110 10.32 -14.27 -4.59
C TYR A 110 10.49 -13.45 -5.88
N VAL A 111 10.02 -12.20 -5.89
CA VAL A 111 10.00 -11.39 -7.12
C VAL A 111 11.29 -10.61 -7.33
N TYR A 112 11.92 -10.11 -6.26
CA TYR A 112 13.05 -9.17 -6.37
C TYR A 112 14.37 -9.69 -5.81
N ILE A 113 14.37 -10.74 -4.98
CA ILE A 113 15.62 -11.25 -4.38
C ILE A 113 16.01 -12.60 -4.98
N ARG A 114 15.05 -13.50 -5.17
CA ARG A 114 15.29 -14.85 -5.71
C ARG A 114 15.35 -14.89 -7.23
N ALA A 115 14.64 -14.00 -7.91
CA ALA A 115 14.52 -14.01 -9.36
C ALA A 115 15.66 -13.25 -10.08
N GLU A 116 16.53 -12.58 -9.31
CA GLU A 116 17.80 -12.01 -9.77
C GLU A 116 18.91 -13.06 -9.67
#